data_AF-A0A534UDB0-F1
#
_entry.id   AF-A0A534UDB0-F1
#
_cell.length_a   1.000
_cell.length_b   1.000
_cell.length_c   1.000
_cell.angle_alpha   90.00
_cell.angle_beta   90.00
_cell.angle_gamma   90.00
#
_symmetry.space_group_name_H-M   'P 1'
#
loop_
_entity.id
_entity.type
_entity.pdbx_description
1 polymer ?
#
loop_
_entity_poly.entity_id
_entity_poly.type
_entity_poly.pdbx_seq_one_letter_code
_entity_poly.pdbx_strand_id
1 'polypeptide(L)'
;MDLPNRPCLLAFCRRAPRFEEAFRAELRALGAPLFAFAPGSGTVFGADDEPRDIGPHPELWRIHGAGRAALTVVLLDEKQRVRLRRDAPEAEGTLLAAVREAGRAVRAAPRGIGRRELLLNSLAVALGAAVLQACASARPVDDRRAVSGAPSLLEVSLVVNGQPRRLQAEPRLVLLDALRENLGLTGAKKGCDMGQCGACTVIVDGQRMNSCLKLVAQLEGAHVTTIEGLVQGGQLHPMQEAFLREDAFQCGYCTPGQILSAIALLQEGKPTDDDEIRERMSGNLCRCGAYPNIVAAIRGVAGRA
;
A
#
# COMPACT_ATOMS: atom_id res chain seq x y z
N MET A 1 37.56 -15.65 -16.03
CA MET A 1 37.08 -14.33 -15.57
C MET A 1 37.46 -14.21 -14.12
N ASP A 2 38.19 -13.15 -13.80
CA ASP A 2 38.53 -12.84 -12.43
C ASP A 2 37.32 -12.16 -11.80
N LEU A 3 36.65 -12.88 -10.90
CA LEU A 3 35.68 -12.26 -10.01
C LEU A 3 36.41 -11.15 -9.23
N PRO A 4 35.76 -10.00 -9.00
CA PRO A 4 36.45 -8.87 -8.42
C PRO A 4 36.91 -9.22 -7.00
N ASN A 5 38.04 -8.63 -6.55
CA ASN A 5 38.56 -8.78 -5.19
C ASN A 5 37.72 -7.99 -4.16
N ARG A 6 36.42 -8.25 -4.16
CA ARG A 6 35.39 -7.69 -3.29
C ARG A 6 34.21 -8.67 -3.22
N PRO A 7 33.34 -8.56 -2.20
CA PRO A 7 32.16 -9.40 -2.14
C PRO A 7 31.32 -9.29 -3.41
N CYS A 8 30.84 -10.43 -3.93
CA CYS A 8 29.99 -10.47 -5.10
C CYS A 8 28.92 -11.57 -4.99
N LEU A 9 27.81 -11.35 -5.69
CA LEU A 9 26.73 -12.33 -5.78
C LEU A 9 26.80 -13.05 -7.11
N LEU A 10 26.68 -14.37 -7.07
CA LEU A 10 26.45 -15.20 -8.23
C LEU A 10 25.01 -15.72 -8.18
N ALA A 11 24.27 -15.59 -9.27
CA ALA A 11 22.96 -16.19 -9.45
C ALA A 11 22.98 -17.13 -10.65
N PHE A 12 22.51 -18.36 -10.48
CA PHE A 12 22.42 -19.37 -11.52
C PHE A 12 20.95 -19.69 -11.74
N CYS A 13 20.43 -19.26 -12.88
CA CYS A 13 19.01 -19.36 -13.24
C CYS A 13 18.87 -20.21 -14.51
N ARG A 14 17.78 -20.96 -14.68
CA ARG A 14 17.54 -21.65 -15.96
C ARG A 14 17.14 -20.71 -17.10
N ARG A 15 16.67 -19.51 -16.77
CA ARG A 15 16.30 -18.44 -17.71
C ARG A 15 16.94 -17.14 -17.26
N ALA A 16 17.33 -16.30 -18.23
CA ALA A 16 17.81 -14.97 -17.94
C ALA A 16 16.71 -14.17 -17.20
N PRO A 17 16.98 -13.66 -15.99
CA PRO A 17 16.01 -12.87 -15.22
C PRO A 17 15.66 -11.55 -15.94
N ARG A 18 14.42 -11.07 -15.79
CA ARG A 18 13.99 -9.75 -16.25
C ARG A 18 14.03 -8.79 -15.07
N PHE A 19 14.59 -7.61 -15.29
CA PHE A 19 14.86 -6.69 -14.19
C PHE A 19 13.89 -5.51 -14.21
N GLU A 20 12.91 -5.58 -13.32
CA GLU A 20 12.07 -4.45 -12.96
C GLU A 20 12.84 -3.46 -12.07
N GLU A 21 12.40 -2.20 -12.05
CA GLU A 21 13.06 -1.11 -11.34
C GLU A 21 13.27 -1.41 -9.83
N ALA A 22 12.34 -2.15 -9.24
CA ALA A 22 12.42 -2.61 -7.86
C ALA A 22 13.63 -3.52 -7.58
N PHE A 23 14.09 -4.30 -8.56
CA PHE A 23 15.29 -5.14 -8.41
C PHE A 23 16.58 -4.33 -8.54
N ARG A 24 16.60 -3.34 -9.44
CA ARG A 24 17.75 -2.44 -9.64
C ARG A 24 18.02 -1.58 -8.40
N ALA A 25 16.97 -1.06 -7.77
CA ALA A 25 17.07 -0.34 -6.50
C ALA A 25 17.73 -1.18 -5.38
N GLU A 26 17.51 -2.50 -5.36
CA GLU A 26 18.08 -3.40 -4.36
C GLU A 26 19.55 -3.74 -4.64
N LEU A 27 19.94 -3.88 -5.91
CA LEU A 27 21.36 -4.02 -6.26
C LEU A 27 22.16 -2.77 -5.93
N ARG A 28 21.61 -1.58 -6.20
CA ARG A 28 22.24 -0.29 -5.86
C ARG A 28 22.62 -0.20 -4.42
N ALA A 29 21.65 -0.49 -3.57
CA ALA A 29 21.85 -0.30 -2.16
C ALA A 29 22.81 -1.38 -1.59
N LEU A 30 23.03 -2.52 -2.29
CA LEU A 30 23.94 -3.61 -1.88
C LEU A 30 25.40 -3.25 -2.09
N GLY A 31 25.71 -2.44 -3.10
CA GLY A 31 27.10 -2.03 -3.38
C GLY A 31 28.01 -3.18 -3.82
N ALA A 32 27.46 -4.36 -4.12
CA ALA A 32 28.17 -5.51 -4.66
C ALA A 32 27.57 -5.89 -6.03
N PRO A 33 28.40 -6.22 -7.03
CA PRO A 33 27.91 -6.61 -8.35
C PRO A 33 27.22 -7.97 -8.27
N LEU A 34 26.15 -8.12 -9.06
CA LEU A 34 25.49 -9.40 -9.30
C LEU A 34 25.95 -9.96 -10.65
N PHE A 35 26.42 -11.19 -10.65
CA PHE A 35 26.71 -11.98 -11.84
C PHE A 35 25.60 -13.01 -12.00
N ALA A 36 24.72 -12.81 -12.98
CA ALA A 36 23.67 -13.77 -13.28
C ALA A 36 24.07 -14.63 -14.48
N PHE A 37 23.93 -15.94 -14.34
CA PHE A 37 24.23 -16.92 -15.37
C PHE A 37 22.96 -17.69 -15.71
N ALA A 38 22.76 -17.90 -16.99
CA ALA A 38 21.79 -18.84 -17.53
C ALA A 38 22.48 -19.74 -18.57
N PRO A 39 21.87 -20.86 -18.99
CA PRO A 39 22.46 -21.71 -20.03
C PRO A 39 22.77 -20.89 -21.29
N GLY A 40 24.06 -20.76 -21.61
CA GLY A 40 24.53 -20.05 -22.81
C GLY A 40 24.69 -18.53 -22.68
N SER A 41 24.40 -17.93 -21.51
CA SER A 41 24.52 -16.48 -21.32
C SER A 41 24.98 -16.11 -19.91
N GLY A 42 25.67 -14.99 -19.78
CA GLY A 42 26.03 -14.43 -18.48
C GLY A 42 25.94 -12.92 -18.54
N THR A 43 25.49 -12.31 -17.47
CA THR A 43 25.31 -10.85 -17.43
C THR A 43 25.77 -10.34 -16.08
N VAL A 44 26.55 -9.26 -16.09
CA VAL A 44 26.92 -8.54 -14.88
C VAL A 44 26.03 -7.32 -14.72
N PHE A 45 25.59 -7.12 -13.49
CA PHE A 45 24.78 -5.99 -13.08
C PHE A 45 25.55 -5.20 -12.03
N GLY A 46 25.91 -3.97 -12.39
CA GLY A 46 26.39 -2.96 -11.46
C GLY A 46 25.23 -2.35 -10.66
N ALA A 47 25.58 -1.57 -9.64
CA ALA A 47 24.60 -0.75 -8.93
C ALA A 47 23.92 0.23 -9.91
N ASP A 48 24.72 1.02 -10.62
CA ASP A 48 24.21 2.12 -11.46
C ASP A 48 24.50 1.92 -12.96
N ASP A 49 25.13 0.80 -13.33
CA ASP A 49 25.53 0.51 -14.71
C ASP A 49 24.43 -0.23 -15.48
N GLU A 50 24.33 0.03 -16.79
CA GLU A 50 23.53 -0.81 -17.67
C GLU A 50 24.02 -2.28 -17.63
N PRO A 51 23.10 -3.26 -17.70
CA PRO A 51 23.46 -4.66 -17.78
C PRO A 51 24.48 -4.91 -18.89
N ARG A 52 25.61 -5.52 -18.52
CA ARG A 52 26.65 -5.87 -19.47
C ARG A 52 26.65 -7.37 -19.68
N ASP A 53 26.49 -7.78 -20.93
CA ASP A 53 26.74 -9.16 -21.32
C ASP A 53 28.22 -9.50 -21.09
N ILE A 54 28.45 -10.61 -20.40
CA ILE A 54 29.78 -11.16 -20.11
C ILE A 54 29.95 -12.55 -20.74
N GLY A 55 28.95 -13.01 -21.48
CA GLY A 55 28.92 -14.33 -22.08
C GLY A 55 28.78 -15.47 -21.05
N PRO A 56 28.63 -16.72 -21.51
CA PRO A 56 28.49 -17.87 -20.64
C PRO A 56 29.77 -18.14 -19.84
N HIS A 57 29.60 -18.61 -18.60
CA HIS A 57 30.70 -19.10 -17.77
C HIS A 57 30.44 -20.53 -17.26
N PRO A 58 30.73 -21.57 -18.09
CA PRO A 58 30.47 -22.97 -17.76
C PRO A 58 31.20 -23.45 -16.50
N GLU A 59 32.40 -22.92 -16.23
CA GLU A 59 33.18 -23.29 -15.04
C GLU A 59 32.52 -22.81 -13.73
N LEU A 60 32.03 -21.57 -13.68
CA LEU A 60 31.30 -21.07 -12.50
C LEU A 60 29.98 -21.81 -12.32
N TRP A 61 29.31 -22.14 -13.43
CA TRP A 61 28.12 -22.99 -13.41
C TRP A 61 28.41 -24.37 -12.82
N ARG A 62 29.54 -24.99 -13.19
CA ARG A 62 29.98 -26.28 -12.67
C ARG A 62 30.34 -26.22 -11.18
N ILE A 63 31.02 -25.17 -10.74
CA ILE A 63 31.51 -25.00 -9.35
C ILE A 63 30.36 -24.62 -8.40
N HIS A 64 29.51 -23.67 -8.80
CA HIS A 64 28.54 -23.02 -7.92
C HIS A 64 27.09 -23.25 -8.33
N GLY A 65 26.80 -23.45 -9.62
CA GLY A 65 25.44 -23.63 -10.14
C GLY A 65 24.83 -25.03 -9.92
N ALA A 66 25.51 -25.92 -9.20
CA ALA A 66 25.14 -27.33 -9.11
C ALA A 66 23.74 -27.57 -8.48
N GLY A 67 22.83 -28.24 -9.20
CA GLY A 67 21.66 -28.90 -8.59
C GLY A 67 20.43 -29.12 -9.49
N ARG A 68 19.46 -29.90 -8.98
CA ARG A 68 18.08 -29.99 -9.51
C ARG A 68 17.25 -28.72 -9.26
N ALA A 69 17.81 -27.78 -8.49
CA ALA A 69 17.21 -26.50 -8.20
C ALA A 69 17.06 -25.67 -9.48
N ALA A 70 16.12 -24.74 -9.43
CA ALA A 70 15.79 -23.91 -10.57
C ALA A 70 16.47 -22.52 -10.48
N LEU A 71 16.85 -22.14 -9.25
CA LEU A 71 17.69 -21.01 -8.93
C LEU A 71 18.70 -21.37 -7.84
N THR A 72 19.96 -20.99 -8.04
CA THR A 72 20.99 -21.01 -6.99
C THR A 72 21.60 -19.61 -6.83
N VAL A 73 21.63 -19.08 -5.61
CA VAL A 73 22.31 -17.82 -5.29
C VAL A 73 23.46 -18.08 -4.34
N VAL A 74 24.63 -17.56 -4.69
CA VAL A 74 25.87 -17.72 -3.93
C VAL A 74 26.45 -16.35 -3.61
N LEU A 75 26.77 -16.11 -2.34
CA LEU A 75 27.56 -14.95 -1.91
C LEU A 75 29.00 -15.37 -1.70
N LEU A 76 29.90 -14.70 -2.40
CA LEU A 76 31.34 -14.84 -2.24
C LEU A 76 31.89 -13.64 -1.47
N ASP A 77 32.82 -13.89 -0.54
CA ASP A 77 33.60 -12.83 0.10
C ASP A 77 34.78 -12.37 -0.78
N GLU A 78 35.55 -11.40 -0.28
CA GLU A 78 36.76 -10.87 -0.92
C GLU A 78 37.88 -11.89 -1.18
N LYS A 79 37.83 -13.07 -0.52
CA LYS A 79 38.77 -14.20 -0.73
C LYS A 79 38.11 -15.31 -1.54
N GLN A 80 37.00 -15.03 -2.21
CA GLN A 80 36.18 -15.96 -2.99
C GLN A 80 35.67 -17.18 -2.21
N ARG A 81 35.53 -17.06 -0.89
CA ARG A 81 34.93 -18.12 -0.06
C ARG A 81 33.41 -17.97 -0.09
N VAL A 82 32.72 -19.10 -0.20
CA VAL A 82 31.25 -19.15 -0.12
C VAL A 82 30.82 -18.81 1.30
N ARG A 83 30.13 -17.68 1.46
CA ARG A 83 29.55 -17.24 2.74
C ARG A 83 28.08 -17.64 2.88
N LEU A 84 27.39 -17.70 1.74
CA LEU A 84 26.00 -18.10 1.66
C LEU A 84 25.79 -18.86 0.36
N ARG A 85 25.05 -19.96 0.44
CA ARG A 85 24.51 -20.66 -0.73
C ARG A 85 23.04 -20.91 -0.45
N ARG A 86 22.19 -20.58 -1.42
CA ARG A 86 20.75 -20.86 -1.34
C ARG A 86 20.26 -21.42 -2.65
N ASP A 87 19.59 -22.56 -2.54
CA ASP A 87 18.92 -23.24 -3.64
C ASP A 87 17.41 -23.03 -3.50
N ALA A 88 16.73 -22.68 -4.58
CA ALA A 88 15.31 -22.34 -4.58
C ALA A 88 14.55 -22.92 -5.80
N PRO A 89 13.24 -23.22 -5.64
CA PRO A 89 12.36 -23.50 -6.77
C PRO A 89 12.09 -22.22 -7.59
N GLU A 90 11.77 -22.40 -8.87
CA GLU A 90 11.80 -21.36 -9.91
C GLU A 90 10.73 -20.27 -9.66
N ALA A 91 11.15 -19.02 -9.40
CA ALA A 91 10.32 -17.82 -9.54
C ALA A 91 11.17 -16.54 -9.39
N GLU A 92 10.85 -15.51 -10.16
CA GLU A 92 11.50 -14.19 -10.14
C GLU A 92 11.33 -13.46 -8.80
N GLY A 93 10.17 -13.65 -8.15
CA GLY A 93 9.93 -13.19 -6.78
C GLY A 93 10.86 -13.83 -5.74
N THR A 94 11.29 -15.08 -5.98
CA THR A 94 12.23 -15.81 -5.10
C THR A 94 13.67 -15.36 -5.32
N LEU A 95 14.04 -15.00 -6.55
CA LEU A 95 15.35 -14.39 -6.86
C LEU A 95 15.48 -13.03 -6.17
N LEU A 96 14.49 -12.15 -6.33
CA LEU A 96 14.49 -10.85 -5.66
C LEU A 96 14.51 -11.01 -4.13
N ALA A 97 13.77 -11.97 -3.58
CA ALA A 97 13.80 -12.28 -2.14
C ALA A 97 15.19 -12.77 -1.69
N ALA A 98 15.81 -13.69 -2.43
CA ALA A 98 17.15 -14.22 -2.12
C ALA A 98 18.25 -13.15 -2.23
N VAL A 99 18.17 -12.29 -3.25
CA VAL A 99 19.10 -11.16 -3.44
C VAL A 99 18.90 -10.10 -2.35
N ARG A 100 17.67 -9.81 -1.94
CA ARG A 100 17.37 -8.92 -0.80
C ARG A 100 17.90 -9.47 0.52
N GLU A 101 17.90 -10.79 0.70
CA GLU A 101 18.39 -11.42 1.92
C GLU A 101 19.92 -11.43 1.97
N ALA A 102 20.57 -11.88 0.89
CA ALA A 102 22.01 -11.79 0.74
C ALA A 102 22.50 -10.32 0.80
N GLY A 103 21.70 -9.40 0.26
CA GLY A 103 21.99 -7.98 0.23
C GLY A 103 21.97 -7.33 1.61
N ARG A 104 21.05 -7.76 2.47
CA ARG A 104 20.97 -7.33 3.87
C ARG A 104 22.09 -7.91 4.72
N ALA A 105 22.57 -9.12 4.42
CA ALA A 105 23.70 -9.74 5.10
C ALA A 105 25.03 -9.01 4.84
N VAL A 106 25.26 -8.56 3.60
CA VAL A 106 26.48 -7.83 3.20
C VAL A 106 26.53 -6.41 3.77
N ARG A 107 25.43 -5.65 3.71
CA ARG A 107 25.40 -4.24 4.17
C ARG A 107 25.44 -4.06 5.69
N ALA A 108 25.12 -5.11 6.45
CA ALA A 108 25.03 -5.07 7.90
C ALA A 108 26.32 -5.48 8.64
N ALA A 109 27.40 -5.79 7.92
CA ALA A 109 28.68 -6.19 8.50
C ALA A 109 29.59 -4.95 8.75
N PRO A 110 29.88 -4.54 10.01
CA PRO A 110 30.90 -3.54 10.29
C PRO A 110 32.27 -4.21 10.30
N ARG A 111 33.31 -3.50 9.85
CA ARG A 111 34.68 -4.03 9.73
C ARG A 111 35.19 -4.53 11.08
N GLY A 112 35.15 -5.85 11.26
CA GLY A 112 35.75 -6.59 12.39
C GLY A 112 34.95 -7.70 13.07
N ILE A 113 33.64 -7.89 12.78
CA ILE A 113 32.64 -8.82 13.39
C ILE A 113 31.91 -8.23 14.63
N GLY A 114 30.56 -8.21 14.64
CA GLY A 114 29.78 -7.32 15.54
C GLY A 114 28.47 -7.84 16.17
N ARG A 115 28.13 -7.28 17.36
CA ARG A 115 27.01 -7.56 18.31
C ARG A 115 25.61 -7.95 17.75
N ARG A 116 25.31 -7.69 16.48
CA ARG A 116 24.04 -8.06 15.82
C ARG A 116 24.05 -9.50 15.31
N GLU A 117 25.23 -10.04 15.01
CA GLU A 117 25.50 -11.45 14.71
C GLU A 117 25.26 -12.35 15.94
N LEU A 118 25.43 -11.78 17.15
CA LEU A 118 25.09 -12.37 18.44
C LEU A 118 23.57 -12.35 18.74
N LEU A 119 22.82 -11.37 18.20
CA LEU A 119 21.37 -11.23 18.42
C LEU A 119 20.52 -11.95 17.34
N LEU A 120 20.96 -11.99 16.08
CA LEU A 120 20.26 -12.70 15.00
C LEU A 120 20.42 -14.23 15.08
N ASN A 121 21.51 -14.74 15.65
CA ASN A 121 21.66 -16.17 15.94
C ASN A 121 20.73 -16.63 17.08
N SER A 122 20.49 -15.80 18.10
CA SER A 122 19.46 -16.06 19.14
C SER A 122 18.03 -15.96 18.60
N LEU A 123 17.78 -15.10 17.60
CA LEU A 123 16.47 -14.94 16.94
C LEU A 123 16.17 -16.11 15.96
N ALA A 124 17.18 -16.63 15.27
CA ALA A 124 17.06 -17.77 14.36
C ALA A 124 16.76 -19.11 15.07
N VAL A 125 17.22 -19.31 16.32
CA VAL A 125 16.88 -20.48 17.17
C VAL A 125 15.44 -20.43 17.68
N ALA A 126 14.92 -19.24 18.02
CA ALA A 126 13.54 -19.05 18.44
C ALA A 126 12.54 -19.16 17.26
N LEU A 127 12.88 -18.66 16.06
CA LEU A 127 12.02 -18.78 14.86
C LEU A 127 11.96 -20.23 14.32
N GLY A 128 13.03 -21.01 14.50
CA GLY A 128 13.06 -22.43 14.13
C GLY A 128 12.10 -23.31 14.93
N ALA A 129 11.92 -23.06 16.23
CA ALA A 129 10.96 -23.77 17.09
C ALA A 129 9.48 -23.49 16.72
N ALA A 130 9.18 -22.25 16.29
CA ALA A 130 7.85 -21.85 15.82
C ALA A 130 7.50 -22.43 14.44
N VAL A 131 8.47 -22.57 13.53
CA VAL A 131 8.26 -23.17 12.20
C VAL A 131 8.09 -24.70 12.30
N LEU A 132 8.76 -25.41 13.22
CA LEU A 132 8.55 -26.86 13.44
C LEU A 132 7.15 -27.18 14.00
N GLN A 133 6.63 -26.35 14.92
CA GLN A 133 5.29 -26.49 15.48
C GLN A 133 4.19 -26.19 14.45
N ALA A 134 4.45 -25.30 13.48
CA ALA A 134 3.57 -25.04 12.33
C ALA A 134 3.63 -26.15 11.25
N CYS A 135 4.79 -26.77 11.04
CA CYS A 135 4.96 -27.87 10.08
C CYS A 135 4.33 -29.21 10.55
N ALA A 136 4.20 -29.45 11.87
CA ALA A 136 3.52 -30.64 12.39
C ALA A 136 1.98 -30.60 12.24
N SER A 137 1.40 -29.44 11.88
CA SER A 137 -0.06 -29.21 11.85
C SER A 137 -0.68 -29.09 10.44
N ALA A 138 0.10 -28.99 9.35
CA ALA A 138 -0.45 -28.67 8.03
C ALA A 138 -0.53 -29.89 7.09
N ARG A 139 -1.76 -30.36 6.81
CA ARG A 139 -2.09 -31.40 5.81
C ARG A 139 -2.22 -30.81 4.39
N PRO A 140 -2.08 -31.63 3.32
CA PRO A 140 -1.96 -31.12 1.95
C PRO A 140 -3.31 -30.72 1.35
N VAL A 141 -3.29 -29.67 0.52
CA VAL A 141 -4.43 -29.18 -0.28
C VAL A 141 -4.24 -29.61 -1.73
N ASP A 142 -5.30 -30.19 -2.29
CA ASP A 142 -5.41 -30.71 -3.66
C ASP A 142 -5.57 -29.58 -4.70
N ASP A 143 -4.82 -29.70 -5.80
CA ASP A 143 -4.56 -28.68 -6.81
C ASP A 143 -5.52 -28.83 -8.01
N ARG A 144 -6.81 -28.57 -7.76
CA ARG A 144 -7.83 -28.50 -8.82
C ARG A 144 -8.79 -27.34 -8.61
N ARG A 145 -8.29 -26.11 -8.71
CA ARG A 145 -9.04 -24.96 -9.27
C ARG A 145 -8.09 -23.81 -9.58
N ALA A 146 -7.68 -23.71 -10.83
CA ALA A 146 -7.27 -22.44 -11.39
C ALA A 146 -8.44 -21.46 -11.25
N VAL A 147 -8.29 -20.38 -10.49
CA VAL A 147 -9.17 -19.22 -10.63
C VAL A 147 -8.72 -18.48 -11.87
N SER A 148 -9.28 -18.84 -13.02
CA SER A 148 -9.42 -17.87 -14.10
C SER A 148 -10.55 -16.92 -13.70
N GLY A 149 -10.27 -15.63 -13.62
CA GLY A 149 -11.31 -14.62 -13.51
C GLY A 149 -10.75 -13.27 -13.92
N ALA A 150 -11.14 -12.79 -15.10
CA ALA A 150 -11.28 -11.35 -15.27
C ALA A 150 -12.11 -10.82 -14.08
N PRO A 151 -11.83 -9.62 -13.53
CA PRO A 151 -12.65 -9.09 -12.44
C PRO A 151 -14.11 -9.16 -12.88
N SER A 152 -14.93 -9.94 -12.16
CA SER A 152 -16.37 -9.99 -12.39
C SER A 152 -16.92 -8.65 -11.93
N LEU A 153 -17.00 -7.72 -12.88
CA LEU A 153 -17.59 -6.40 -12.64
C LEU A 153 -19.07 -6.58 -12.35
N LEU A 154 -19.53 -5.86 -11.34
CA LEU A 154 -20.93 -5.76 -10.97
C LEU A 154 -21.45 -4.43 -11.52
N GLU A 155 -22.61 -4.44 -12.17
CA GLU A 155 -23.31 -3.21 -12.46
C GLU A 155 -24.02 -2.75 -11.18
N VAL A 156 -23.74 -1.52 -10.75
CA VAL A 156 -24.37 -0.89 -9.59
C VAL A 156 -24.95 0.45 -9.99
N SER A 157 -26.19 0.71 -9.58
CA SER A 157 -26.87 2.00 -9.76
C SER A 157 -26.88 2.82 -8.47
N LEU A 158 -26.56 4.11 -8.56
CA LEU A 158 -26.58 5.08 -7.46
C LEU A 158 -27.31 6.35 -7.90
N VAL A 159 -27.85 7.11 -6.94
CA VAL A 159 -28.29 8.50 -7.18
C VAL A 159 -27.32 9.43 -6.48
N VAL A 160 -26.39 10.04 -7.21
CA VAL A 160 -25.32 10.89 -6.65
C VAL A 160 -25.65 12.35 -6.92
N ASN A 161 -25.82 13.15 -5.86
CA ASN A 161 -26.22 14.56 -5.92
C ASN A 161 -27.49 14.76 -6.79
N GLY A 162 -28.48 13.87 -6.62
CA GLY A 162 -29.72 13.88 -7.40
C GLY A 162 -29.61 13.35 -8.84
N GLN A 163 -28.41 12.97 -9.30
CA GLN A 163 -28.19 12.45 -10.65
C GLN A 163 -28.03 10.92 -10.64
N PRO A 164 -28.79 10.18 -11.46
CA PRO A 164 -28.60 8.73 -11.58
C PRO A 164 -27.24 8.41 -12.21
N ARG A 165 -26.51 7.48 -11.59
CA ARG A 165 -25.18 7.00 -12.01
C ARG A 165 -25.20 5.49 -12.07
N ARG A 166 -24.70 4.93 -13.17
CA ARG A 166 -24.44 3.49 -13.33
C ARG A 166 -22.94 3.27 -13.39
N LEU A 167 -22.46 2.31 -12.63
CA LEU A 167 -21.04 1.99 -12.48
C LEU A 167 -20.82 0.51 -12.73
N GLN A 168 -19.75 0.19 -13.47
CA GLN A 168 -19.18 -1.15 -13.47
C GLN A 168 -18.12 -1.20 -12.37
N ALA A 169 -18.42 -1.91 -11.28
CA ALA A 169 -17.63 -1.91 -10.07
C ALA A 169 -16.98 -3.27 -9.81
N GLU A 170 -15.70 -3.26 -9.45
CA GLU A 170 -15.12 -4.44 -8.79
C GLU A 170 -15.82 -4.65 -7.43
N PRO A 171 -16.01 -5.90 -6.97
CA PRO A 171 -16.67 -6.17 -5.68
C PRO A 171 -16.03 -5.47 -4.47
N ARG A 172 -14.73 -5.13 -4.57
CA ARG A 172 -13.95 -4.43 -3.54
C ARG A 172 -13.96 -2.91 -3.66
N LEU A 173 -14.58 -2.34 -4.70
CA LEU A 173 -14.56 -0.90 -4.92
C LEU A 173 -15.32 -0.20 -3.79
N VAL A 174 -14.62 0.64 -3.04
CA VAL A 174 -15.19 1.46 -1.98
C VAL A 174 -15.83 2.72 -2.56
N LEU A 175 -16.86 3.24 -1.89
CA LEU A 175 -17.62 4.41 -2.33
C LEU A 175 -16.71 5.63 -2.53
N LEU A 176 -15.71 5.81 -1.68
CA LEU A 176 -14.74 6.90 -1.80
C LEU A 176 -14.05 6.91 -3.18
N ASP A 177 -13.54 5.75 -3.60
CA ASP A 177 -12.80 5.64 -4.86
C ASP A 177 -13.73 5.70 -6.06
N ALA A 178 -14.95 5.15 -5.94
CA ALA A 178 -15.96 5.31 -6.98
C ALA A 178 -16.35 6.77 -7.21
N LEU A 179 -16.54 7.55 -6.14
CA LEU A 179 -16.86 8.97 -6.26
C LEU A 179 -15.70 9.73 -6.92
N ARG A 180 -14.47 9.51 -6.45
CA ARG A 180 -13.31 10.29 -6.88
C ARG A 180 -12.79 9.89 -8.25
N GLU A 181 -12.53 8.60 -8.44
CA GLU A 181 -11.76 8.09 -9.56
C GLU A 181 -12.67 7.65 -10.73
N ASN A 182 -13.88 7.14 -10.44
CA ASN A 182 -14.83 6.75 -11.48
C ASN A 182 -15.78 7.90 -11.88
N LEU A 183 -16.24 8.71 -10.92
CA LEU A 183 -17.21 9.78 -11.17
C LEU A 183 -16.59 11.18 -11.23
N GLY A 184 -15.31 11.34 -10.90
CA GLY A 184 -14.62 12.64 -10.91
C GLY A 184 -15.06 13.61 -9.80
N LEU A 185 -15.84 13.14 -8.82
CA LEU A 185 -16.29 13.91 -7.66
C LEU A 185 -15.22 13.83 -6.57
N THR A 186 -14.24 14.72 -6.69
CA THR A 186 -13.02 14.71 -5.87
C THR A 186 -13.15 15.42 -4.53
N GLY A 187 -14.33 15.94 -4.20
CA GLY A 187 -14.64 16.66 -2.97
C GLY A 187 -14.45 15.80 -1.72
N ALA A 188 -14.93 14.56 -1.72
CA ALA A 188 -14.61 13.58 -0.68
C ALA A 188 -13.10 13.25 -0.71
N LYS A 189 -12.43 13.30 0.45
CA LYS A 189 -10.97 13.17 0.52
C LYS A 189 -10.52 11.85 1.13
N LYS A 190 -9.47 11.27 0.56
CA LYS A 190 -8.75 10.13 1.12
C LYS A 190 -7.69 10.62 2.09
N GLY A 191 -8.00 10.68 3.38
CA GLY A 191 -7.07 11.09 4.43
C GLY A 191 -6.30 9.93 5.06
N CYS A 192 -7.01 8.85 5.42
CA CYS A 192 -6.42 7.67 6.08
C CYS A 192 -6.78 6.33 5.42
N ASP A 193 -7.88 6.28 4.67
CA ASP A 193 -8.44 5.04 4.06
C ASP A 193 -8.78 3.91 5.06
N MET A 194 -8.96 4.26 6.34
CA MET A 194 -9.17 3.31 7.45
C MET A 194 -10.25 3.78 8.44
N GLY A 195 -11.10 4.73 8.04
CA GLY A 195 -12.18 5.27 8.89
C GLY A 195 -11.78 6.13 10.08
N GLN A 196 -10.51 6.54 10.16
CA GLN A 196 -9.97 7.26 11.33
C GLN A 196 -10.16 8.79 11.29
N CYS A 197 -10.28 9.39 10.09
CA CYS A 197 -10.14 10.84 9.93
C CYS A 197 -11.41 11.61 9.56
N GLY A 198 -12.46 10.95 9.05
CA GLY A 198 -13.69 11.62 8.61
C GLY A 198 -13.60 12.51 7.36
N ALA A 199 -12.42 12.68 6.75
CA ALA A 199 -12.27 13.51 5.55
C ALA A 199 -13.02 12.97 4.31
N CYS A 200 -13.37 11.68 4.34
CA CYS A 200 -14.15 11.00 3.31
C CYS A 200 -15.66 10.97 3.60
N THR A 201 -16.14 11.72 4.59
CA THR A 201 -17.56 11.68 4.96
C THR A 201 -18.44 12.12 3.81
N VAL A 202 -19.49 11.34 3.56
CA VAL A 202 -20.60 11.63 2.64
C VAL A 202 -21.92 11.28 3.33
N ILE A 203 -23.05 11.76 2.82
CA ILE A 203 -24.37 11.39 3.33
C ILE A 203 -24.98 10.34 2.39
N VAL A 204 -25.30 9.17 2.91
CA VAL A 204 -25.97 8.08 2.19
C VAL A 204 -27.33 7.85 2.83
N ASP A 205 -28.40 8.02 2.07
CA ASP A 205 -29.80 7.86 2.53
C ASP A 205 -30.09 8.65 3.82
N GLY A 206 -29.58 9.88 3.89
CA GLY A 206 -29.72 10.78 5.04
C GLY A 206 -28.75 10.53 6.20
N GLN A 207 -27.91 9.50 6.14
CA GLN A 207 -26.93 9.19 7.18
C GLN A 207 -25.50 9.52 6.75
N ARG A 208 -24.77 10.28 7.58
CA ARG A 208 -23.33 10.53 7.37
C ARG A 208 -22.53 9.25 7.62
N MET A 209 -21.57 8.94 6.74
CA MET A 209 -20.66 7.81 6.92
C MET A 209 -19.31 8.00 6.23
N ASN A 210 -18.31 7.24 6.71
CA ASN A 210 -16.99 7.16 6.08
C ASN A 210 -17.06 6.34 4.78
N SER A 211 -17.04 7.03 3.63
CA SER A 211 -17.13 6.36 2.32
C SER A 211 -15.96 5.41 2.00
N CYS A 212 -14.81 5.53 2.68
CA CYS A 212 -13.69 4.58 2.54
C CYS A 212 -13.99 3.19 3.12
N LEU A 213 -15.00 3.05 3.99
CA LEU A 213 -15.37 1.79 4.63
C LEU A 213 -16.66 1.18 4.07
N LYS A 214 -17.22 1.74 2.98
CA LYS A 214 -18.46 1.28 2.37
C LYS A 214 -18.20 0.78 0.96
N LEU A 215 -18.59 -0.47 0.67
CA LEU A 215 -18.49 -1.03 -0.67
C LEU A 215 -19.62 -0.50 -1.55
N VAL A 216 -19.31 -0.15 -2.80
CA VAL A 216 -20.32 0.29 -3.79
C VAL A 216 -21.34 -0.80 -4.04
N ALA A 217 -20.91 -2.07 -4.07
CA ALA A 217 -21.79 -3.23 -4.25
C ALA A 217 -22.89 -3.36 -3.18
N GLN A 218 -22.78 -2.66 -2.04
CA GLN A 218 -23.78 -2.65 -0.96
C GLN A 218 -24.76 -1.47 -1.05
N LEU A 219 -24.68 -0.65 -2.11
CA LEU A 219 -25.35 0.63 -2.21
C LEU A 219 -26.32 0.71 -3.40
N GLU A 220 -26.77 -0.42 -3.93
CA GLU A 220 -27.72 -0.43 -5.06
C GLU A 220 -28.94 0.46 -4.76
N GLY A 221 -29.20 1.43 -5.64
CA GLY A 221 -30.29 2.39 -5.53
C GLY A 221 -30.11 3.50 -4.48
N ALA A 222 -29.00 3.52 -3.74
CA ALA A 222 -28.80 4.46 -2.64
C ALA A 222 -28.62 5.91 -3.14
N HIS A 223 -29.06 6.86 -2.32
CA HIS A 223 -28.90 8.29 -2.53
C HIS A 223 -27.65 8.80 -1.82
N VAL A 224 -26.66 9.25 -2.59
CA VAL A 224 -25.38 9.77 -2.08
C VAL A 224 -25.31 11.29 -2.29
N THR A 225 -25.13 12.03 -1.20
CA THR A 225 -24.84 13.48 -1.24
C THR A 225 -23.38 13.73 -0.87
N THR A 226 -22.69 14.45 -1.74
CA THR A 226 -21.30 14.89 -1.60
C THR A 226 -21.23 16.40 -1.43
N ILE A 227 -20.04 16.96 -1.19
CA ILE A 227 -19.88 18.41 -0.97
C ILE A 227 -20.25 19.21 -2.23
N GLU A 228 -20.01 18.63 -3.40
CA GLU A 228 -20.36 19.18 -4.71
C GLU A 228 -21.88 19.30 -4.89
N GLY A 229 -22.66 18.47 -4.21
CA GLY A 229 -24.13 18.47 -4.29
C GLY A 229 -24.82 19.53 -3.43
N LEU A 230 -24.08 20.26 -2.60
CA LEU A 230 -24.68 21.23 -1.67
C LEU A 230 -25.04 22.57 -2.32
N VAL A 231 -24.36 22.97 -3.39
CA VAL A 231 -24.61 24.23 -4.08
C VAL A 231 -25.84 24.08 -4.98
N GLN A 232 -26.85 24.90 -4.76
CA GLN A 232 -28.08 24.90 -5.55
C GLN A 232 -28.29 26.27 -6.21
N GLY A 233 -28.49 26.30 -7.52
CA GLY A 233 -28.71 27.55 -8.26
C GLY A 233 -27.56 28.57 -8.12
N GLY A 234 -26.33 28.09 -7.88
CA GLY A 234 -25.16 28.93 -7.65
C GLY A 234 -25.04 29.52 -6.23
N GLN A 235 -25.98 29.20 -5.34
CA GLN A 235 -25.95 29.65 -3.95
C GLN A 235 -25.28 28.60 -3.05
N LEU A 236 -24.45 29.09 -2.13
CA LEU A 236 -23.82 28.25 -1.13
C LEU A 236 -24.87 27.73 -0.14
N HIS A 237 -24.65 26.53 0.38
CA HIS A 237 -25.42 26.03 1.50
C HIS A 237 -25.12 26.89 2.75
N PRO A 238 -26.09 27.17 3.65
CA PRO A 238 -25.86 27.99 4.85
C PRO A 238 -24.66 27.53 5.71
N MET A 239 -24.40 26.22 5.75
CA MET A 239 -23.21 25.67 6.42
C MET A 239 -21.90 26.05 5.72
N GLN A 240 -21.86 26.09 4.38
CA GLN A 240 -20.69 26.57 3.64
C GLN A 240 -20.44 28.06 3.89
N GLU A 241 -21.50 28.88 3.91
CA GLU A 241 -21.41 30.30 4.23
C GLU A 241 -20.93 30.55 5.66
N ALA A 242 -21.42 29.78 6.63
CA ALA A 242 -20.97 29.85 8.01
C ALA A 242 -19.48 29.47 8.14
N PHE A 243 -19.04 28.44 7.43
CA PHE A 243 -17.62 28.05 7.42
C PHE A 243 -16.73 29.15 6.84
N LEU A 244 -17.18 29.87 5.81
CA LEU A 244 -16.47 31.04 5.27
C LEU A 244 -16.42 32.19 6.27
N ARG A 245 -17.58 32.54 6.86
CA ARG A 245 -17.71 33.67 7.77
C ARG A 245 -16.89 33.52 9.05
N GLU A 246 -16.81 32.30 9.59
CA GLU A 246 -16.11 32.01 10.84
C GLU A 246 -14.66 31.57 10.61
N ASP A 247 -14.16 31.57 9.37
CA ASP A 247 -12.82 31.04 9.03
C ASP A 247 -12.62 29.60 9.55
N ALA A 248 -13.61 28.75 9.33
CA ALA A 248 -13.70 27.38 9.86
C ALA A 248 -12.90 26.35 9.05
N PHE A 249 -11.84 26.79 8.37
CA PHE A 249 -10.92 25.95 7.63
C PHE A 249 -9.59 26.67 7.39
N GLN A 250 -8.56 25.92 7.00
CA GLN A 250 -7.28 26.50 6.54
C GLN A 250 -6.85 25.81 5.25
N CYS A 251 -6.18 24.64 5.34
CA CYS A 251 -5.75 23.89 4.16
C CYS A 251 -6.90 23.35 3.29
N GLY A 252 -8.14 23.39 3.79
CA GLY A 252 -9.34 22.96 3.08
C GLY A 252 -9.54 21.44 3.00
N TYR A 253 -8.57 20.62 3.40
CA TYR A 253 -8.60 19.17 3.13
C TYR A 253 -9.72 18.44 3.90
N CYS A 254 -9.89 18.72 5.19
CA CYS A 254 -10.96 18.11 5.98
C CYS A 254 -12.33 18.77 5.75
N THR A 255 -12.37 19.95 5.15
CA THR A 255 -13.56 20.83 5.08
C THR A 255 -14.79 20.16 4.46
N PRO A 256 -14.69 19.38 3.36
CA PRO A 256 -15.82 18.64 2.80
C PRO A 256 -16.50 17.70 3.81
N GLY A 257 -15.70 16.87 4.50
CA GLY A 257 -16.20 15.96 5.53
C GLY A 257 -16.75 16.69 6.75
N GLN A 258 -16.12 17.81 7.14
CA GLN A 258 -16.61 18.66 8.23
C GLN A 258 -18.00 19.24 7.93
N ILE A 259 -18.19 19.81 6.74
CA ILE A 259 -19.46 20.43 6.36
C ILE A 259 -20.57 19.38 6.26
N LEU A 260 -20.33 18.24 5.60
CA LEU A 260 -21.35 17.19 5.48
C LEU A 260 -21.70 16.57 6.84
N SER A 261 -20.71 16.33 7.70
CA SER A 261 -20.98 15.85 9.06
C SER A 261 -21.76 16.86 9.89
N ALA A 262 -21.49 18.16 9.75
CA ALA A 262 -22.22 19.22 10.44
C ALA A 262 -23.69 19.31 10.00
N ILE A 263 -23.95 19.16 8.70
CA ILE A 263 -25.32 19.13 8.17
C ILE A 263 -26.09 17.93 8.71
N ALA A 264 -25.50 16.73 8.62
CA ALA A 264 -26.12 15.52 9.14
C ALA A 264 -26.31 15.57 10.67
N LEU A 265 -25.36 16.15 11.41
CA LEU A 265 -25.52 16.42 12.85
C LEU A 265 -26.79 17.24 13.12
N LEU A 266 -27.03 18.33 12.39
CA LEU A 266 -28.24 19.14 12.60
C LEU A 266 -29.53 18.41 12.21
N GLN A 267 -29.47 17.49 11.25
CA GLN A 267 -30.60 16.64 10.84
C GLN A 267 -30.91 15.54 11.86
N GLU A 268 -29.89 14.99 12.51
CA GLU A 268 -30.01 14.03 13.61
C GLU A 268 -30.65 14.65 14.87
N GLY A 269 -30.58 15.98 15.02
CA GLY A 269 -31.16 16.73 16.13
C GLY A 269 -30.31 17.94 16.50
N LYS A 270 -30.96 19.05 16.88
CA LYS A 270 -30.24 20.27 17.26
C LYS A 270 -29.39 20.03 18.51
N PRO A 271 -28.09 20.38 18.49
CA PRO A 271 -27.24 20.26 19.66
C PRO A 271 -27.68 21.26 20.73
N THR A 272 -27.54 20.86 21.99
CA THR A 272 -27.91 21.64 23.18
C THR A 272 -26.83 22.65 23.56
N ASP A 273 -25.56 22.33 23.34
CA ASP A 273 -24.42 23.18 23.64
C ASP A 273 -23.21 22.92 22.72
N ASP A 274 -22.14 23.67 22.93
CA ASP A 274 -20.89 23.53 22.17
C ASP A 274 -20.20 22.18 22.44
N ASP A 275 -20.37 21.56 23.61
CA ASP A 275 -19.75 20.27 23.94
C ASP A 275 -20.41 19.12 23.17
N GLU A 276 -21.72 19.17 23.00
CA GLU A 276 -22.45 18.23 22.15
C GLU A 276 -22.01 18.34 20.69
N ILE A 277 -21.77 19.57 20.20
CA ILE A 277 -21.19 19.77 18.85
C ILE A 277 -19.81 19.11 18.76
N ARG A 278 -18.93 19.32 19.75
CA ARG A 278 -17.58 18.73 19.76
C ARG A 278 -17.63 17.21 19.74
N GLU A 279 -18.44 16.62 20.61
CA GLU A 279 -18.60 15.17 20.71
C GLU A 279 -19.11 14.58 19.40
N ARG A 280 -20.18 15.14 18.85
CA ARG A 280 -20.81 14.63 17.62
C ARG A 280 -20.03 14.93 16.35
N MET A 281 -19.02 15.79 16.41
CA MET A 281 -18.07 16.08 15.33
C MET A 281 -16.70 15.41 15.53
N SER A 282 -16.48 14.68 16.63
CA SER A 282 -15.19 14.09 17.01
C SER A 282 -14.62 13.11 15.97
N GLY A 283 -15.49 12.49 15.16
CA GLY A 283 -15.10 11.62 14.04
C GLY A 283 -14.43 12.32 12.85
N ASN A 284 -14.38 13.66 12.83
CA ASN A 284 -13.73 14.42 11.76
C ASN A 284 -12.50 15.18 12.26
N LEU A 285 -11.32 14.71 11.86
CA LEU A 285 -10.05 15.28 12.29
C LEU A 285 -9.65 16.49 11.44
N CYS A 286 -9.20 17.55 12.11
CA CYS A 286 -8.61 18.75 11.52
C CYS A 286 -7.20 18.97 12.07
N ARG A 287 -6.17 18.73 11.24
CA ARG A 287 -4.78 18.93 11.67
C ARG A 287 -4.36 20.38 11.78
N CYS A 288 -5.00 21.27 11.02
CA CYS A 288 -4.84 22.71 11.12
C CYS A 288 -5.37 23.29 12.45
N GLY A 289 -6.20 22.53 13.17
CA GLY A 289 -6.72 22.96 14.48
C GLY A 289 -7.86 23.98 14.39
N ALA A 290 -8.62 24.03 13.30
CA ALA A 290 -9.72 24.99 13.11
C ALA A 290 -10.99 24.67 13.95
N TYR A 291 -10.91 23.76 14.93
CA TYR A 291 -12.08 23.26 15.67
C TYR A 291 -12.92 24.34 16.35
N PRO A 292 -12.35 25.37 17.03
CA PRO A 292 -13.16 26.42 17.65
C PRO A 292 -14.05 27.15 16.63
N ASN A 293 -13.50 27.44 15.44
CA ASN A 293 -14.20 28.11 14.36
C ASN A 293 -15.24 27.19 13.70
N ILE A 294 -14.95 25.89 13.58
CA ILE A 294 -15.92 24.88 13.12
C ILE A 294 -17.12 24.84 14.08
N VAL A 295 -16.90 24.81 15.40
CA VAL A 295 -18.00 24.84 16.39
C VAL A 295 -18.79 26.15 16.26
N ALA A 296 -18.12 27.29 16.13
CA ALA A 296 -18.78 28.59 15.93
C ALA A 296 -19.66 28.62 14.68
N ALA A 297 -19.19 28.05 13.56
CA ALA A 297 -19.95 27.96 12.31
C ALA A 297 -21.21 27.10 12.48
N ILE A 298 -21.07 25.92 13.10
CA ILE A 298 -22.20 24.99 13.33
C ILE A 298 -23.25 25.64 14.22
N ARG A 299 -22.83 26.25 15.34
CA ARG A 299 -23.70 26.99 16.25
C ARG A 299 -24.44 28.12 15.55
N GLY A 300 -23.74 28.86 14.69
CA GLY A 300 -24.34 29.93 13.90
C GLY A 300 -25.50 29.46 13.01
N VAL A 301 -25.41 28.24 12.47
CA VAL A 301 -26.46 27.64 11.62
C VAL A 301 -27.57 26.98 12.44
N ALA A 302 -27.26 26.36 13.58
CA ALA A 302 -28.26 25.74 14.45
C ALA A 302 -29.30 26.75 14.99
N GLY A 303 -28.92 28.03 15.02
CA GLY A 303 -29.61 29.11 15.72
C GLY A 303 -29.11 29.20 17.17
N ARG A 304 -29.18 30.40 17.77
CA ARG A 304 -28.94 30.53 19.22
C ARG A 304 -30.00 29.71 19.96
N ALA A 305 -29.58 28.81 20.84
CA ALA A 305 -30.44 28.25 21.87
C ALA A 305 -30.93 29.37 22.81
#